data_AF-A0A409XLW1-F1
#
_entry.id   AF-A0A409XLW1-F1
#
_cell.length_a   1.000
_cell.length_b   1.000
_cell.length_c   1.000
_cell.angle_alpha   90.00
_cell.angle_beta   90.00
_cell.angle_gamma   90.00
#
_symmetry.space_group_name_H-M   'P 1'
#
loop_
_entity.id
_entity.type
_entity.pdbx_description
1 polymer ?
#
loop_
_entity_poly.entity_id
_entity_poly.type
_entity_poly.pdbx_seq_one_letter_code
_entity_poly.pdbx_strand_id
1 'polypeptide(L)'
;MSLPPPAENQAFCDVSALEAGLIDLLDDMFINNGVPGHVTTAPSLSFLIRHSQRDEKFVFDLGIRKDWENHPPAIVEWVKNTYPVNVKQDVVESLQKGGLQPSDIKYVCLSHLHWDHTGDTRPFSNSTFLIGGAAQSLLQGSKYPDDPNGRFASDLLPPDRTNFLDPSDWKPIGPFPRSLDFYGDGSLYIIDAPGHLPGHVNILARTSQDGGWIFLGGDSAHHWNLITFESQVAVGHSGHLHTCAHVDKEAAEEHIRYINAVWKLPRVQSKETKMTLPIPATNQAYCTVSALEGGQMTAPEDLFITNPVPDFSKSITLPSLCFLIQHSTNGHKFLFDLGIRRDMENYPPAVQKTIFKAPSVLVDASQDCISSLAKGDTKPDDIDYVCISHIHWDHTGDSSVFTKSTFIANEACRPLLSQGYPTVPDATHSTDIYPTHRTRYLDLTDSPAIGPFPHALDFYGDGSLYIVDSPGHLPGHVNVLTRTSSDGAWIYLAADSAHHWKIITGESSIKVGTPWNPTFCLHVDKKRAEEHIDRIRELLKIPRVRVMIAHELAWYVENKGGSAFWPGKIFSL
;
A
#
# COMPACT_ATOMS: atom_id res chain seq x y z
N MET A 1 13.94 -0.89 25.11
CA MET A 1 13.00 -2.01 25.30
C MET A 1 12.78 -2.62 23.92
N SER A 2 13.15 -3.87 23.72
CA SER A 2 12.98 -4.60 22.46
C SER A 2 12.15 -5.85 22.70
N LEU A 3 11.36 -6.27 21.72
CA LEU A 3 10.69 -7.57 21.76
C LEU A 3 11.74 -8.69 21.58
N PRO A 4 11.48 -9.92 22.07
CA PRO A 4 12.40 -11.02 21.92
C PRO A 4 12.70 -11.32 20.44
N PRO A 5 13.97 -11.48 20.04
CA PRO A 5 14.30 -11.94 18.69
C PRO A 5 13.70 -13.33 18.44
N PRO A 6 13.48 -13.73 17.18
CA PRO A 6 13.04 -15.09 16.87
C PRO A 6 14.10 -16.13 17.26
N ALA A 7 13.67 -17.31 17.69
CA ALA A 7 14.52 -18.47 17.85
C ALA A 7 14.79 -19.17 16.49
N GLU A 8 15.73 -20.11 16.47
CA GLU A 8 15.86 -21.04 15.34
C GLU A 8 14.60 -21.91 15.23
N ASN A 9 14.02 -22.04 14.04
CA ASN A 9 12.72 -22.70 13.81
C ASN A 9 11.54 -22.09 14.58
N GLN A 10 11.59 -20.77 14.83
CA GLN A 10 10.55 -20.03 15.53
C GLN A 10 9.15 -20.29 14.95
N ALA A 11 8.25 -20.76 15.82
CA ALA A 11 6.83 -20.81 15.52
C ALA A 11 6.24 -19.40 15.42
N PHE A 12 5.33 -19.22 14.48
CA PHE A 12 4.59 -17.98 14.24
C PHE A 12 3.10 -18.28 14.01
N CYS A 13 2.30 -17.22 13.88
CA CYS A 13 0.88 -17.27 13.64
C CYS A 13 0.47 -16.51 12.37
N ASP A 14 -0.37 -17.12 11.54
CA ASP A 14 -1.10 -16.42 10.50
C ASP A 14 -2.33 -15.74 11.12
N VAL A 15 -2.52 -14.45 10.85
CA VAL A 15 -3.64 -13.66 11.38
C VAL A 15 -4.52 -13.18 10.24
N SER A 16 -5.83 -13.40 10.37
CA SER A 16 -6.84 -12.95 9.41
C SER A 16 -7.90 -12.16 10.15
N ALA A 17 -8.17 -10.94 9.69
CA ALA A 17 -9.29 -10.15 10.18
C ALA A 17 -10.61 -10.77 9.71
N LEU A 18 -11.58 -10.81 10.61
CA LEU A 18 -12.94 -11.27 10.39
C LEU A 18 -13.86 -10.06 10.60
N GLU A 19 -14.67 -9.73 9.59
CA GLU A 19 -15.68 -8.67 9.73
C GLU A 19 -16.74 -9.12 10.74
N ALA A 20 -17.02 -8.29 11.75
CA ALA A 20 -18.01 -8.60 12.78
C ALA A 20 -18.80 -7.35 13.19
N GLY A 21 -19.24 -6.60 12.19
CA GLY A 21 -20.08 -5.41 12.35
C GLY A 21 -19.34 -4.08 12.27
N LEU A 22 -20.12 -3.03 12.02
CA LEU A 22 -19.69 -1.63 12.04
C LEU A 22 -20.48 -0.88 13.11
N ILE A 23 -19.82 0.07 13.77
CA ILE A 23 -20.38 0.92 14.81
C ILE A 23 -20.03 2.38 14.52
N ASP A 24 -21.01 3.26 14.64
CA ASP A 24 -20.81 4.71 14.51
C ASP A 24 -20.42 5.29 15.88
N LEU A 25 -19.25 5.92 15.91
CA LEU A 25 -18.64 6.48 17.10
C LEU A 25 -18.54 8.00 16.98
N LEU A 26 -19.03 8.73 17.98
CA LEU A 26 -18.82 10.18 18.06
C LEU A 26 -17.41 10.47 18.57
N ASP A 27 -16.59 11.17 17.79
CA ASP A 27 -15.16 11.33 18.11
C ASP A 27 -14.93 12.07 19.45
N ASP A 28 -15.77 13.06 19.76
CA ASP A 28 -15.71 13.82 21.02
C ASP A 28 -16.07 12.98 22.26
N MET A 29 -16.59 11.77 22.08
CA MET A 29 -16.70 10.78 23.15
C MET A 29 -15.37 10.13 23.50
N PHE A 30 -14.42 10.08 22.57
CA PHE A 30 -13.19 9.27 22.72
C PHE A 30 -11.92 10.12 22.77
N ILE A 31 -11.88 11.26 22.08
CA ILE A 31 -10.74 12.18 22.03
C ILE A 31 -11.10 13.60 22.46
N ASN A 32 -10.26 14.21 23.30
CA ASN A 32 -10.51 15.52 23.91
C ASN A 32 -10.57 16.71 22.94
N ASN A 33 -10.08 16.53 21.72
CA ASN A 33 -10.09 17.50 20.62
C ASN A 33 -10.90 17.00 19.41
N GLY A 34 -11.79 16.03 19.63
CA GLY A 34 -12.76 15.60 18.61
C GLY A 34 -13.65 16.75 18.20
N VAL A 35 -13.98 16.82 16.90
CA VAL A 35 -14.94 17.81 16.40
C VAL A 35 -16.33 17.43 16.91
N PRO A 36 -17.04 18.31 17.64
CA PRO A 36 -18.32 17.96 18.23
C PRO A 36 -19.33 17.49 17.19
N GLY A 37 -19.95 16.33 17.44
CA GLY A 37 -20.92 15.72 16.52
C GLY A 37 -20.32 15.04 15.28
N HIS A 38 -18.99 15.02 15.12
CA HIS A 38 -18.36 14.24 14.07
C HIS A 38 -18.44 12.74 14.40
N VAL A 39 -18.85 11.95 13.41
CA VAL A 39 -19.04 10.52 13.53
C VAL A 39 -18.00 9.78 12.69
N THR A 40 -17.32 8.83 13.30
CA THR A 40 -16.45 7.86 12.64
C THR A 40 -17.11 6.49 12.68
N THR A 41 -17.34 5.89 11.50
CA THR A 41 -17.76 4.48 11.42
C THR A 41 -16.54 3.58 11.62
N ALA A 42 -16.48 2.88 12.74
CA ALA A 42 -15.41 1.94 13.09
C ALA A 42 -15.86 0.49 12.90
N PRO A 43 -14.97 -0.43 12.49
CA PRO A 43 -15.28 -1.84 12.49
C PRO A 43 -15.06 -2.46 13.87
N SER A 44 -16.00 -3.26 14.34
CA SER A 44 -15.73 -4.20 15.43
C SER A 44 -15.20 -5.50 14.83
N LEU A 45 -13.87 -5.61 14.76
CA LEU A 45 -13.20 -6.74 14.13
C LEU A 45 -13.01 -7.89 15.11
N SER A 46 -13.11 -9.11 14.58
CA SER A 46 -12.56 -10.31 15.21
C SER A 46 -11.33 -10.77 14.44
N PHE A 47 -10.51 -11.63 15.03
CA PHE A 47 -9.28 -12.11 14.36
C PHE A 47 -9.15 -13.62 14.48
N LEU A 48 -9.06 -14.31 13.36
CA LEU A 48 -8.64 -15.71 13.30
C LEU A 48 -7.12 -15.78 13.33
N ILE A 49 -6.58 -16.52 14.29
CA ILE A 49 -5.16 -16.75 14.50
C ILE A 49 -4.88 -18.24 14.35
N ARG A 50 -4.01 -18.60 13.41
CA ARG A 50 -3.64 -19.99 13.10
C ARG A 50 -2.17 -20.22 13.38
N HIS A 51 -1.86 -21.24 14.15
CA HIS A 51 -0.49 -21.55 14.54
C HIS A 51 0.26 -22.31 13.42
N SER A 52 1.47 -21.90 13.09
CA SER A 52 2.29 -22.48 11.99
C SER A 52 2.65 -23.96 12.18
N GLN A 53 2.72 -24.44 13.42
CA GLN A 53 3.13 -25.82 13.74
C GLN A 53 2.06 -26.65 14.47
N ARG A 54 0.87 -26.07 14.72
CA ARG A 54 -0.24 -26.75 15.42
C ARG A 54 -1.51 -26.55 14.63
N ASP A 55 -2.31 -27.60 14.46
CA ASP A 55 -3.64 -27.50 13.83
C ASP A 55 -4.70 -27.04 14.85
N GLU A 56 -4.38 -25.96 15.57
CA GLU A 56 -5.29 -25.31 16.51
C GLU A 56 -5.65 -23.93 15.97
N LYS A 57 -6.93 -23.57 16.07
CA LYS A 57 -7.48 -22.31 15.60
C LYS A 57 -7.93 -21.49 16.81
N PHE A 58 -7.47 -20.25 16.87
CA PHE A 58 -7.73 -19.31 17.95
C PHE A 58 -8.47 -18.11 17.37
N VAL A 59 -9.56 -17.68 18.01
CA VAL A 59 -10.27 -16.46 17.62
C VAL A 59 -10.11 -15.44 18.74
N PHE A 60 -9.67 -14.22 18.39
CA PHE A 60 -9.60 -13.08 19.29
C PHE A 60 -10.77 -12.13 19.00
N ASP A 61 -11.60 -11.92 20.01
CA ASP A 61 -12.93 -11.28 19.96
C ASP A 61 -13.93 -11.94 19.01
N LEU A 62 -15.21 -11.65 19.22
CA LEU A 62 -16.33 -12.12 18.39
C LEU A 62 -17.13 -10.97 17.75
N GLY A 63 -16.73 -9.72 18.04
CA GLY A 63 -17.34 -8.51 17.51
C GLY A 63 -18.81 -8.33 17.91
N ILE A 64 -19.56 -7.62 17.08
CA ILE A 64 -20.99 -7.38 17.26
C ILE A 64 -21.77 -8.55 16.66
N ARG A 65 -22.66 -9.15 17.45
CA ARG A 65 -23.57 -10.20 16.96
C ARG A 65 -24.55 -9.63 15.93
N LYS A 66 -24.87 -10.41 14.89
CA LYS A 66 -25.80 -9.99 13.83
C LYS A 66 -27.20 -9.70 14.35
N ASP A 67 -27.62 -10.43 15.36
CA ASP A 67 -28.88 -10.28 16.09
C ASP A 67 -28.67 -9.50 17.39
N TRP A 68 -28.02 -8.32 17.32
CA TRP A 68 -27.69 -7.50 18.49
C TRP A 68 -28.91 -7.11 19.33
N GLU A 69 -30.11 -7.15 18.74
CA GLU A 69 -31.38 -6.99 19.45
C GLU A 69 -31.67 -8.10 20.48
N ASN A 70 -30.92 -9.19 20.47
CA ASN A 70 -30.96 -10.27 21.47
C ASN A 70 -29.98 -10.06 22.64
N HIS A 71 -29.25 -8.94 22.69
CA HIS A 71 -28.57 -8.54 23.92
C HIS A 71 -29.59 -8.24 25.04
N PRO A 72 -29.15 -8.16 26.31
CA PRO A 72 -30.01 -7.72 27.40
C PRO A 72 -30.72 -6.39 27.07
N PRO A 73 -31.98 -6.17 27.48
CA PRO A 73 -32.76 -4.99 27.10
C PRO A 73 -32.05 -3.65 27.39
N ALA A 74 -31.30 -3.58 28.49
CA ALA A 74 -30.51 -2.40 28.85
C ALA A 74 -29.40 -2.08 27.83
N ILE A 75 -28.81 -3.10 27.20
CA ILE A 75 -27.81 -2.92 26.13
C ILE A 75 -28.49 -2.53 24.83
N VAL A 76 -29.58 -3.20 24.45
CA VAL A 76 -30.33 -2.89 23.22
C VAL A 76 -30.79 -1.42 23.21
N GLU A 77 -31.28 -0.92 24.35
CA GLU A 77 -31.67 0.48 24.50
C GLU A 77 -30.47 1.42 24.41
N TRP A 78 -29.32 1.04 24.96
CA TRP A 78 -28.11 1.84 24.87
C TRP A 78 -27.57 1.93 23.43
N VAL A 79 -27.51 0.81 22.72
CA VAL A 79 -27.10 0.75 21.31
C VAL A 79 -27.98 1.65 20.44
N LYS A 80 -29.31 1.54 20.57
CA LYS A 80 -30.26 2.36 19.79
C LYS A 80 -30.08 3.86 19.98
N ASN A 81 -29.72 4.29 21.17
CA ASN A 81 -29.67 5.70 21.54
C ASN A 81 -28.27 6.32 21.40
N THR A 82 -27.20 5.52 21.35
CA THR A 82 -25.83 6.03 21.44
C THR A 82 -24.91 5.50 20.35
N TYR A 83 -25.10 4.25 19.90
CA TYR A 83 -24.17 3.58 19.00
C TYR A 83 -24.93 2.95 17.83
N PRO A 84 -25.24 3.71 16.76
CA PRO A 84 -25.80 3.11 15.55
C PRO A 84 -24.88 1.99 15.06
N VAL A 85 -25.45 0.80 14.85
CA VAL A 85 -24.71 -0.38 14.37
C VAL A 85 -25.23 -0.85 13.02
N ASN A 86 -24.32 -1.38 12.21
CA ASN A 86 -24.64 -2.03 10.94
C ASN A 86 -23.89 -3.36 10.84
N VAL A 87 -24.61 -4.46 11.08
CA VAL A 87 -24.03 -5.80 11.09
C VAL A 87 -24.51 -6.60 9.88
N LYS A 88 -23.89 -6.34 8.72
CA LYS A 88 -24.13 -7.15 7.51
C LYS A 88 -23.62 -8.58 7.66
N GLN A 89 -22.56 -8.74 8.44
CA GLN A 89 -21.82 -9.97 8.64
C GLN A 89 -21.32 -10.03 10.09
N ASP A 90 -21.47 -11.20 10.71
CA ASP A 90 -20.85 -11.51 12.00
C ASP A 90 -19.63 -12.43 11.83
N VAL A 91 -18.97 -12.72 12.96
CA VAL A 91 -17.80 -13.59 13.01
C VAL A 91 -18.09 -15.02 12.50
N VAL A 92 -19.30 -15.55 12.69
CA VAL A 92 -19.67 -16.89 12.23
C VAL A 92 -19.74 -16.93 10.71
N GLU A 93 -20.42 -15.96 10.11
CA GLU A 93 -20.50 -15.81 8.66
C GLU A 93 -19.12 -15.51 8.04
N SER A 94 -18.27 -14.73 8.72
CA SER A 94 -16.87 -14.51 8.35
C SER A 94 -16.06 -15.81 8.28
N LEU A 95 -16.16 -16.66 9.32
CA LEU A 95 -15.48 -17.96 9.35
C LEU A 95 -15.98 -18.87 8.22
N GLN A 96 -17.29 -18.90 7.99
CA GLN A 96 -17.91 -19.72 6.93
C GLN A 96 -17.46 -19.31 5.53
N LYS A 97 -17.29 -18.01 5.26
CA LYS A 97 -16.69 -17.53 4.00
C LYS A 97 -15.27 -18.05 3.78
N GLY A 98 -14.52 -18.25 4.86
CA GLY A 98 -13.20 -18.89 4.86
C GLY A 98 -13.24 -20.42 4.84
N GLY A 99 -14.42 -21.04 4.74
CA GLY A 99 -14.58 -22.50 4.74
C GLY A 99 -14.50 -23.15 6.12
N LEU A 100 -14.63 -22.38 7.21
CA LEU A 100 -14.57 -22.86 8.58
C LEU A 100 -15.94 -22.76 9.27
N GLN A 101 -16.17 -23.64 10.24
CA GLN A 101 -17.29 -23.56 11.16
C GLN A 101 -16.81 -23.10 12.55
N PRO A 102 -17.67 -22.48 13.37
CA PRO A 102 -17.33 -22.14 14.76
C PRO A 102 -16.87 -23.34 15.59
N SER A 103 -17.35 -24.55 15.28
CA SER A 103 -16.91 -25.80 15.93
C SER A 103 -15.46 -26.20 15.60
N ASP A 104 -14.85 -25.60 14.58
CA ASP A 104 -13.44 -25.83 14.22
C ASP A 104 -12.49 -24.98 15.08
N ILE A 105 -13.03 -24.03 15.85
CA ILE A 105 -12.25 -23.11 16.68
C ILE A 105 -11.97 -23.74 18.05
N LYS A 106 -10.69 -23.85 18.40
CA LYS A 106 -10.24 -24.46 19.64
C LYS A 106 -10.30 -23.48 20.82
N TYR A 107 -9.93 -22.23 20.60
CA TYR A 107 -9.91 -21.18 21.61
C TYR A 107 -10.64 -19.94 21.13
N VAL A 108 -11.46 -19.35 21.99
CA VAL A 108 -12.01 -18.00 21.80
C VAL A 108 -11.50 -17.16 22.96
N CYS A 109 -10.68 -16.15 22.67
CA CYS A 109 -10.23 -15.19 23.67
C CYS A 109 -10.98 -13.90 23.47
N LEU A 110 -11.75 -13.49 24.48
CA LEU A 110 -12.37 -12.17 24.47
C LEU A 110 -11.37 -11.19 25.09
N SER A 111 -11.09 -10.10 24.39
CA SER A 111 -10.29 -8.99 24.91
C SER A 111 -10.89 -8.49 26.21
N HIS A 112 -12.21 -8.39 26.29
CA HIS A 112 -12.95 -8.06 27.50
C HIS A 112 -14.46 -8.34 27.32
N LEU A 113 -15.24 -8.09 28.37
CA LEU A 113 -16.69 -8.27 28.35
C LEU A 113 -17.39 -6.94 28.05
N HIS A 114 -17.51 -6.62 26.77
CA HIS A 114 -18.38 -5.55 26.25
C HIS A 114 -19.19 -6.06 25.06
N TRP A 115 -20.34 -5.44 24.80
CA TRP A 115 -21.39 -6.01 23.95
C TRP A 115 -20.97 -6.13 22.48
N ASP A 116 -20.12 -5.23 22.01
CA ASP A 116 -19.54 -5.19 20.67
C ASP A 116 -18.28 -6.04 20.51
N HIS A 117 -17.80 -6.75 21.54
CA HIS A 117 -16.68 -7.70 21.45
C HIS A 117 -17.09 -9.16 21.70
N THR A 118 -18.25 -9.37 22.33
CA THR A 118 -18.67 -10.68 22.85
C THR A 118 -19.41 -11.56 21.84
N GLY A 119 -19.97 -10.98 20.77
CA GLY A 119 -20.70 -11.70 19.72
C GLY A 119 -21.77 -12.67 20.24
N ASP A 120 -22.02 -13.74 19.49
CA ASP A 120 -22.76 -14.92 19.95
C ASP A 120 -21.77 -16.06 20.25
N THR A 121 -21.66 -16.43 21.53
CA THR A 121 -20.73 -17.47 21.99
C THR A 121 -21.26 -18.88 21.77
N ARG A 122 -22.56 -19.07 21.56
CA ARG A 122 -23.22 -20.39 21.51
C ARG A 122 -22.77 -21.28 20.32
N PRO A 123 -22.52 -20.75 19.11
CA PRO A 123 -22.03 -21.55 17.99
C PRO A 123 -20.65 -22.18 18.23
N PHE A 124 -19.83 -21.60 19.10
CA PHE A 124 -18.47 -22.04 19.44
C PHE A 124 -18.47 -23.22 20.44
N SER A 125 -19.15 -24.29 20.07
CA SER A 125 -19.49 -25.45 20.92
C SER A 125 -18.28 -26.29 21.35
N ASN A 126 -17.15 -26.18 20.64
CA ASN A 126 -15.89 -26.89 20.96
C ASN A 126 -14.82 -25.99 21.58
N SER A 127 -15.03 -24.67 21.61
CA SER A 127 -14.00 -23.71 22.00
C SER A 127 -13.85 -23.57 23.52
N THR A 128 -12.62 -23.54 24.02
CA THR A 128 -12.34 -23.03 25.37
C THR A 128 -12.29 -21.51 25.33
N PHE A 129 -13.08 -20.86 26.19
CA PHE A 129 -13.12 -19.41 26.30
C PHE A 129 -12.01 -18.92 27.25
N LEU A 130 -11.27 -17.90 26.83
CA LEU A 130 -10.18 -17.29 27.58
C LEU A 130 -10.54 -15.82 27.85
N ILE A 131 -10.49 -15.41 29.11
CA ILE A 131 -10.87 -14.05 29.54
C ILE A 131 -9.97 -13.62 30.69
N GLY A 132 -9.56 -12.34 30.75
CA GLY A 132 -8.79 -11.84 31.90
C GLY A 132 -9.54 -12.01 33.23
N GLY A 133 -8.85 -12.45 34.27
CA GLY A 133 -9.46 -12.93 35.50
C GLY A 133 -10.28 -11.89 36.26
N ALA A 134 -9.90 -10.62 36.18
CA ALA A 134 -10.65 -9.53 36.79
C ALA A 134 -12.06 -9.34 36.19
N ALA A 135 -12.34 -9.88 34.99
CA ALA A 135 -13.68 -9.87 34.39
C ALA A 135 -14.70 -10.70 35.19
N GLN A 136 -14.26 -11.62 36.07
CA GLN A 136 -15.16 -12.32 36.98
C GLN A 136 -16.00 -11.35 37.82
N SER A 137 -15.42 -10.21 38.22
CA SER A 137 -16.13 -9.19 39.01
C SER A 137 -17.35 -8.63 38.27
N LEU A 138 -17.29 -8.51 36.94
CA LEU A 138 -18.40 -8.06 36.10
C LEU A 138 -19.53 -9.11 36.05
N LEU A 139 -19.16 -10.38 36.19
CA LEU A 139 -20.07 -11.53 36.18
C LEU A 139 -20.54 -11.94 37.59
N GLN A 140 -20.10 -11.28 38.65
CA GLN A 140 -20.61 -11.50 40.00
C GLN A 140 -21.82 -10.60 40.32
N GLY A 141 -22.03 -9.55 39.53
CA GLY A 141 -23.20 -8.67 39.63
C GLY A 141 -24.47 -9.27 39.03
N SER A 142 -25.54 -8.46 39.07
CA SER A 142 -26.83 -8.72 38.43
C SER A 142 -26.70 -9.06 36.93
N LYS A 143 -27.32 -10.16 36.50
CA LYS A 143 -27.34 -10.61 35.10
C LYS A 143 -28.76 -10.73 34.58
N TYR A 144 -28.93 -10.54 33.28
CA TYR A 144 -30.19 -10.81 32.61
C TYR A 144 -30.38 -12.32 32.39
N PRO A 145 -31.57 -12.91 32.62
CA PRO A 145 -32.83 -12.27 32.97
C PRO A 145 -33.12 -12.13 34.48
N ASP A 146 -32.25 -12.63 35.37
CA ASP A 146 -32.45 -12.59 36.84
C ASP A 146 -32.60 -11.15 37.37
N ASP A 147 -31.90 -10.20 36.76
CA ASP A 147 -32.11 -8.76 36.88
C ASP A 147 -32.49 -8.18 35.50
N PRO A 148 -33.70 -7.61 35.33
CA PRO A 148 -34.12 -6.95 34.10
C PRO A 148 -33.23 -5.78 33.65
N ASN A 149 -32.48 -5.16 34.58
CA ASN A 149 -31.53 -4.09 34.28
C ASN A 149 -30.08 -4.61 34.10
N GLY A 150 -29.87 -5.92 34.23
CA GLY A 150 -28.58 -6.55 34.03
C GLY A 150 -28.06 -6.31 32.62
N ARG A 151 -26.80 -5.90 32.50
CA ARG A 151 -26.12 -5.62 31.22
C ARG A 151 -25.40 -6.83 30.63
N PHE A 152 -25.15 -7.84 31.45
CA PHE A 152 -24.55 -9.10 31.04
C PHE A 152 -25.62 -10.19 30.99
N ALA A 153 -25.65 -10.97 29.92
CA ALA A 153 -26.50 -12.15 29.85
C ALA A 153 -25.96 -13.25 30.78
N SER A 154 -26.85 -13.94 31.48
CA SER A 154 -26.51 -15.04 32.39
C SER A 154 -25.86 -16.23 31.68
N ASP A 155 -26.17 -16.40 30.39
CA ASP A 155 -25.66 -17.41 29.48
C ASP A 155 -24.55 -16.90 28.54
N LEU A 156 -24.00 -15.70 28.79
CA LEU A 156 -22.96 -15.09 27.94
C LEU A 156 -21.76 -16.02 27.71
N LEU A 157 -21.36 -16.78 28.73
CA LEU A 157 -20.19 -17.65 28.71
C LEU A 157 -20.52 -19.03 29.26
N PRO A 158 -20.01 -20.11 28.65
CA PRO A 158 -20.17 -21.47 29.17
C PRO A 158 -19.27 -21.66 30.40
N PRO A 159 -19.81 -21.84 31.62
CA PRO A 159 -19.01 -21.89 32.85
C PRO A 159 -18.02 -23.07 32.90
N ASP A 160 -18.37 -24.20 32.27
CA ASP A 160 -17.57 -25.42 32.20
C ASP A 160 -16.40 -25.33 31.21
N ARG A 161 -16.38 -24.32 30.34
CA ARG A 161 -15.38 -24.15 29.27
C ARG A 161 -14.78 -22.75 29.24
N THR A 162 -14.89 -22.00 30.33
CA THR A 162 -14.33 -20.66 30.46
C THR A 162 -13.19 -20.64 31.46
N ASN A 163 -12.02 -20.22 31.00
CA ASN A 163 -10.82 -20.03 31.79
C ASN A 163 -10.59 -18.53 32.04
N PHE A 164 -10.65 -18.16 33.31
CA PHE A 164 -10.29 -16.82 33.77
C PHE A 164 -8.80 -16.76 34.06
N LEU A 165 -8.10 -15.90 33.33
CA LEU A 165 -6.66 -15.81 33.30
C LEU A 165 -6.15 -14.83 34.37
N ASP A 166 -5.46 -15.33 35.40
CA ASP A 166 -4.85 -14.48 36.44
C ASP A 166 -3.47 -13.96 35.99
N PRO A 167 -3.28 -12.63 35.86
CA PRO A 167 -2.01 -12.06 35.43
C PRO A 167 -0.97 -11.92 36.56
N SER A 168 -1.26 -12.32 37.80
CA SER A 168 -0.38 -12.12 38.98
C SER A 168 1.06 -12.61 38.77
N ASP A 169 1.23 -13.75 38.11
CA ASP A 169 2.53 -14.43 37.94
C ASP A 169 3.14 -14.22 36.54
N TRP A 170 2.46 -13.48 35.67
CA TRP A 170 2.85 -13.23 34.28
C TRP A 170 4.16 -12.46 34.20
N LYS A 171 4.92 -12.71 33.12
CA LYS A 171 6.26 -12.14 32.94
C LYS A 171 6.22 -10.96 31.98
N PRO A 172 7.13 -9.97 32.11
CA PRO A 172 7.18 -8.85 31.18
C PRO A 172 7.66 -9.28 29.79
N ILE A 173 7.18 -8.59 28.75
CA ILE A 173 7.68 -8.69 27.36
C ILE A 173 7.72 -7.31 26.71
N GLY A 174 8.90 -6.91 26.21
CA GLY A 174 9.10 -5.58 25.64
C GLY A 174 8.72 -4.49 26.66
N PRO A 175 7.81 -3.55 26.32
CA PRO A 175 7.32 -2.55 27.25
C PRO A 175 6.18 -3.03 28.15
N PHE A 176 5.60 -4.21 27.91
CA PHE A 176 4.46 -4.69 28.67
C PHE A 176 4.90 -5.39 29.96
N PRO A 177 4.39 -4.99 31.14
CA PRO A 177 4.85 -5.53 32.43
C PRO A 177 4.37 -6.96 32.70
N ARG A 178 3.24 -7.37 32.11
CA ARG A 178 2.59 -8.66 32.36
C ARG A 178 2.11 -9.29 31.05
N SER A 179 2.66 -10.46 30.73
CA SER A 179 2.30 -11.28 29.58
C SER A 179 2.34 -12.78 29.88
N LEU A 180 1.48 -13.52 29.18
CA LEU A 180 1.44 -14.97 29.16
C LEU A 180 1.82 -15.47 27.76
N ASP A 181 2.94 -16.18 27.66
CA ASP A 181 3.27 -16.97 26.48
C ASP A 181 2.31 -18.16 26.41
N PHE A 182 1.28 -18.03 25.58
CA PHE A 182 0.12 -18.93 25.63
C PHE A 182 0.48 -20.35 25.17
N TYR A 183 1.33 -20.47 24.15
CA TYR A 183 1.81 -21.75 23.63
C TYR A 183 3.15 -22.19 24.25
N GLY A 184 3.85 -21.29 24.93
CA GLY A 184 5.16 -21.55 25.55
C GLY A 184 6.32 -21.61 24.56
N ASP A 185 6.11 -21.16 23.32
CA ASP A 185 7.12 -21.15 22.24
C ASP A 185 7.37 -19.74 21.67
N GLY A 186 6.77 -18.72 22.28
CA GLY A 186 6.93 -17.32 21.90
C GLY A 186 6.25 -16.92 20.59
N SER A 187 5.30 -17.72 20.09
CA SER A 187 4.50 -17.36 18.91
C SER A 187 3.31 -16.44 19.24
N LEU A 188 2.74 -16.54 20.44
CA LEU A 188 1.55 -15.79 20.86
C LEU A 188 1.59 -15.46 22.33
N TYR A 189 1.51 -14.17 22.64
CA TYR A 189 1.42 -13.66 24.00
C TYR A 189 0.05 -13.03 24.24
N ILE A 190 -0.61 -13.42 25.33
CA ILE A 190 -1.73 -12.67 25.89
C ILE A 190 -1.14 -11.61 26.81
N ILE A 191 -1.48 -10.34 26.56
CA ILE A 191 -0.95 -9.19 27.27
C ILE A 191 -2.03 -8.66 28.20
N ASP A 192 -1.69 -8.46 29.48
CA ASP A 192 -2.58 -7.80 30.41
C ASP A 192 -2.65 -6.30 30.09
N ALA A 193 -3.86 -5.78 29.89
CA ALA A 193 -4.12 -4.47 29.31
C ALA A 193 -5.11 -3.67 30.16
N PRO A 194 -4.75 -3.30 31.40
CA PRO A 194 -5.66 -2.64 32.33
C PRO A 194 -6.05 -1.24 31.87
N GLY A 195 -7.22 -0.79 32.30
CA GLY A 195 -7.69 0.59 32.09
C GLY A 195 -9.09 0.67 31.49
N HIS A 196 -9.34 -0.06 30.40
CA HIS A 196 -10.64 -0.04 29.72
C HIS A 196 -11.75 -0.67 30.57
N LEU A 197 -11.72 -2.00 30.75
CA LEU A 197 -12.65 -2.76 31.59
C LEU A 197 -11.89 -3.80 32.44
N PRO A 198 -12.44 -4.22 33.60
CA PRO A 198 -11.85 -5.28 34.41
C PRO A 198 -11.60 -6.55 33.58
N GLY A 199 -10.35 -7.01 33.55
CA GLY A 199 -9.94 -8.21 32.82
C GLY A 199 -9.64 -7.97 31.34
N HIS A 200 -9.46 -6.71 30.92
CA HIS A 200 -9.07 -6.38 29.54
C HIS A 200 -7.67 -6.94 29.19
N VAL A 201 -7.60 -7.64 28.06
CA VAL A 201 -6.38 -8.28 27.53
C VAL A 201 -6.21 -8.01 26.03
N ASN A 202 -4.94 -7.98 25.60
CA ASN A 202 -4.55 -7.79 24.21
C ASN A 202 -3.78 -9.02 23.70
N ILE A 203 -3.57 -9.12 22.39
CA ILE A 203 -2.72 -10.16 21.80
C ILE A 203 -1.49 -9.52 21.16
N LEU A 204 -0.32 -10.07 21.47
CA LEU A 204 0.92 -9.84 20.74
C LEU A 204 1.34 -11.17 20.10
N ALA A 205 1.17 -11.29 18.79
CA ALA A 205 1.48 -12.52 18.06
C ALA A 205 2.65 -12.31 17.09
N ARG A 206 3.54 -13.29 17.04
CA ARG A 206 4.61 -13.32 16.06
C ARG A 206 4.03 -13.79 14.73
N THR A 207 4.24 -13.05 13.65
CA THR A 207 3.62 -13.30 12.34
C THR A 207 4.58 -13.89 11.31
N SER A 208 5.86 -14.04 11.66
CA SER A 208 6.85 -14.66 10.79
C SER A 208 7.99 -15.31 11.58
N GLN A 209 8.66 -16.29 10.96
CA GLN A 209 9.79 -17.02 11.54
C GLN A 209 10.99 -16.12 11.88
N ASP A 210 11.10 -14.98 11.22
CA ASP A 210 12.17 -13.98 11.31
C ASP A 210 11.84 -12.80 12.24
N GLY A 211 10.67 -12.82 12.87
CA GLY A 211 10.36 -11.94 13.97
C GLY A 211 9.36 -10.82 13.70
N GLY A 212 8.55 -10.93 12.65
CA GLY A 212 7.32 -10.16 12.44
C GLY A 212 6.41 -10.20 13.67
N TRP A 213 5.78 -9.09 14.01
CA TRP A 213 4.82 -9.01 15.10
C TRP A 213 3.55 -8.28 14.65
N ILE A 214 2.42 -8.70 15.20
CA ILE A 214 1.16 -7.96 15.19
C ILE A 214 0.67 -7.79 16.62
N PHE A 215 0.10 -6.62 16.89
CA PHE A 215 -0.52 -6.31 18.17
C PHE A 215 -2.00 -6.04 17.95
N LEU A 216 -2.86 -6.83 18.60
CA LEU A 216 -4.31 -6.69 18.56
C LEU A 216 -4.75 -6.05 19.88
N GLY A 217 -5.10 -4.76 19.81
CA GLY A 217 -5.17 -3.89 20.98
C GLY A 217 -6.48 -3.88 21.75
N GLY A 218 -7.53 -4.56 21.27
CA GLY A 218 -8.89 -4.38 21.80
C GLY A 218 -9.26 -2.90 21.93
N ASP A 219 -9.96 -2.58 23.02
CA ASP A 219 -10.37 -1.21 23.36
C ASP A 219 -9.34 -0.48 24.23
N SER A 220 -8.05 -0.75 24.01
CA SER A 220 -6.98 0.05 24.60
C SER A 220 -6.98 1.48 24.07
N ALA A 221 -7.37 1.68 22.81
CA ALA A 221 -7.49 3.00 22.17
C ALA A 221 -8.55 2.97 21.07
N HIS A 222 -9.47 3.93 21.12
CA HIS A 222 -10.62 4.02 20.21
C HIS A 222 -10.38 4.95 19.01
N HIS A 223 -9.24 5.63 18.99
CA HIS A 223 -8.84 6.52 17.90
C HIS A 223 -7.31 6.54 17.76
N TRP A 224 -6.81 6.62 16.52
CA TRP A 224 -5.37 6.53 16.25
C TRP A 224 -4.56 7.66 16.91
N ASN A 225 -5.17 8.84 17.02
CA ASN A 225 -4.59 9.99 17.71
C ASN A 225 -4.21 9.71 19.18
N LEU A 226 -4.87 8.76 19.85
CA LEU A 226 -4.49 8.37 21.21
C LEU A 226 -3.16 7.61 21.21
N ILE A 227 -2.94 6.75 20.22
CA ILE A 227 -1.68 6.02 20.05
C ILE A 227 -0.57 6.96 19.60
N THR A 228 -0.82 7.93 18.71
CA THR A 228 0.18 8.90 18.24
C THR A 228 0.41 10.07 19.21
N PHE A 229 -0.43 10.20 20.24
CA PHE A 229 -0.48 11.32 21.19
C PHE A 229 -0.85 12.68 20.57
N GLU A 230 -1.55 12.67 19.44
CA GLU A 230 -2.16 13.87 18.84
C GLU A 230 -3.45 14.29 19.56
N SER A 231 -3.99 13.40 20.40
CA SER A 231 -5.17 13.62 21.24
C SER A 231 -4.97 12.99 22.63
N GLN A 232 -5.79 13.40 23.60
CA GLN A 232 -5.91 12.75 24.91
C GLN A 232 -7.28 12.08 25.03
N VAL A 233 -7.40 11.14 25.97
CA VAL A 233 -8.69 10.47 26.26
C VAL A 233 -9.72 11.50 26.70
N ALA A 234 -10.88 11.51 26.04
CA ALA A 234 -12.01 12.35 26.41
C ALA A 234 -12.65 11.90 27.73
N VAL A 235 -13.21 12.85 28.48
CA VAL A 235 -13.94 12.61 29.74
C VAL A 235 -15.17 13.50 29.82
N GLY A 236 -16.17 13.09 30.61
CA GLY A 236 -17.38 13.85 30.88
C GLY A 236 -18.51 13.68 29.86
N HIS A 237 -18.40 12.77 28.89
CA HIS A 237 -19.46 12.55 27.90
C HIS A 237 -20.57 11.63 28.43
N SER A 238 -21.84 12.01 28.23
CA SER A 238 -23.01 11.29 28.75
C SER A 238 -23.29 9.94 28.09
N GLY A 239 -22.69 9.69 26.92
CA GLY A 239 -22.77 8.41 26.21
C GLY A 239 -21.99 7.26 26.87
N HIS A 240 -21.10 7.57 27.82
CA HIS A 240 -20.31 6.58 28.55
C HIS A 240 -20.91 6.25 29.91
N LEU A 241 -20.88 4.97 30.30
CA LEU A 241 -21.32 4.53 31.63
C LEU A 241 -20.47 5.10 32.78
N HIS A 242 -19.20 5.40 32.49
CA HIS A 242 -18.22 5.87 33.47
C HIS A 242 -17.73 7.29 33.20
N THR A 243 -18.49 8.08 32.42
CA THR A 243 -18.08 9.40 31.89
C THR A 243 -16.85 9.39 30.96
N CYS A 244 -16.17 8.26 30.85
CA CYS A 244 -14.98 7.98 30.06
C CYS A 244 -15.15 6.59 29.44
N ALA A 245 -14.54 6.34 28.27
CA ALA A 245 -14.48 5.01 27.66
C ALA A 245 -13.64 4.02 28.49
N HIS A 246 -12.83 4.51 29.43
CA HIS A 246 -11.97 3.70 30.29
C HIS A 246 -12.38 3.86 31.75
N VAL A 247 -12.62 2.74 32.45
CA VAL A 247 -12.94 2.71 33.89
C VAL A 247 -11.80 3.30 34.72
N ASP A 248 -10.56 3.05 34.31
CA ASP A 248 -9.35 3.63 34.87
C ASP A 248 -8.55 4.29 33.74
N LYS A 249 -8.76 5.60 33.58
CA LYS A 249 -8.12 6.41 32.54
C LYS A 249 -6.59 6.41 32.67
N GLU A 250 -6.07 6.45 33.89
CA GLU A 250 -4.63 6.58 34.13
C GLU A 250 -3.91 5.29 33.73
N ALA A 251 -4.46 4.13 34.11
CA ALA A 251 -3.98 2.83 33.66
C ALA A 251 -4.11 2.66 32.14
N ALA A 252 -5.21 3.12 31.55
CA ALA A 252 -5.40 3.07 30.09
C ALA A 252 -4.35 3.92 29.35
N GLU A 253 -4.12 5.15 29.77
CA GLU A 253 -3.10 6.03 29.18
C GLU A 253 -1.68 5.48 29.37
N GLU A 254 -1.42 4.80 30.48
CA GLU A 254 -0.17 4.06 30.66
C GLU A 254 -0.04 2.90 29.69
N HIS A 255 -1.10 2.10 29.51
CA HIS A 255 -1.09 1.01 28.55
C HIS A 255 -0.93 1.50 27.11
N ILE A 256 -1.59 2.60 26.73
CA ILE A 256 -1.42 3.29 25.45
C ILE A 256 0.05 3.70 25.23
N ARG A 257 0.77 4.12 26.27
CA ARG A 257 2.22 4.41 26.18
C ARG A 257 3.03 3.16 25.84
N TYR A 258 2.67 1.99 26.38
CA TYR A 258 3.30 0.72 26.00
C TYR A 258 3.01 0.35 24.54
N ILE A 259 1.77 0.55 24.08
CA ILE A 259 1.41 0.33 22.68
C ILE A 259 2.18 1.27 21.75
N ASN A 260 2.27 2.56 22.07
CA ASN A 260 3.07 3.53 21.32
C ASN A 260 4.55 3.13 21.26
N ALA A 261 5.11 2.61 22.36
CA ALA A 261 6.49 2.14 22.39
C ALA A 261 6.72 0.96 21.45
N VAL A 262 5.76 0.02 21.36
CA VAL A 262 5.81 -1.08 20.37
C VAL A 262 5.60 -0.58 18.95
N TRP A 263 4.66 0.35 18.74
CA TRP A 263 4.37 0.95 17.43
C TRP A 263 5.58 1.64 16.81
N LYS A 264 6.42 2.26 17.65
CA LYS A 264 7.68 2.92 17.25
C LYS A 264 8.83 1.96 16.99
N LEU A 265 8.69 0.66 17.33
CA LEU A 265 9.72 -0.31 16.99
C LEU A 265 9.84 -0.40 15.46
N PRO A 266 11.06 -0.64 14.94
CA PRO A 266 11.23 -0.95 13.52
C PRO A 266 10.31 -2.11 13.16
N ARG A 267 9.48 -1.93 12.13
CA ARG A 267 8.65 -3.01 11.63
C ARG A 267 9.57 -4.10 11.09
N VAL A 268 9.46 -5.31 11.62
CA VAL A 268 10.08 -6.49 11.00
C VAL A 268 9.29 -6.74 9.71
N GLN A 269 9.90 -6.40 8.58
CA GLN A 269 9.29 -6.50 7.25
C GLN A 269 9.23 -7.96 6.81
N SER A 270 8.49 -8.82 7.53
CA SER A 270 8.72 -10.26 7.47
C SER A 270 10.23 -10.55 7.47
N LYS A 271 10.65 -11.72 7.00
CA LYS A 271 12.02 -11.84 6.58
C LYS A 271 12.08 -10.81 5.49
N GLU A 272 13.18 -10.10 5.44
CA GLU A 272 13.73 -9.90 4.12
C GLU A 272 13.64 -11.27 3.35
N THR A 273 12.54 -11.57 2.61
CA THR A 273 12.67 -11.31 1.18
C THR A 273 13.02 -9.86 1.20
N LYS A 274 14.32 -9.63 1.29
CA LYS A 274 14.93 -8.39 0.92
C LYS A 274 14.16 -8.17 -0.37
N MET A 275 13.40 -7.08 -0.48
CA MET A 275 12.96 -6.68 -1.80
C MET A 275 14.28 -6.39 -2.50
N THR A 276 14.95 -7.46 -2.91
CA THR A 276 16.25 -7.53 -3.49
C THR A 276 15.89 -7.90 -4.88
N LEU A 277 16.43 -7.10 -5.75
CA LEU A 277 16.56 -7.52 -7.11
C LEU A 277 17.45 -8.76 -7.14
N PRO A 278 17.22 -9.70 -8.06
CA PRO A 278 17.96 -10.95 -8.12
C PRO A 278 19.48 -10.71 -8.05
N ILE A 279 20.17 -11.51 -7.24
CA ILE A 279 21.64 -11.47 -7.16
C ILE A 279 22.19 -11.87 -8.55
N PRO A 280 23.25 -11.21 -9.05
CA PRO A 280 23.88 -11.60 -10.30
C PRO A 280 24.29 -13.08 -10.32
N ALA A 281 24.00 -13.77 -11.42
CA ALA A 281 24.57 -15.07 -11.70
C ALA A 281 26.06 -14.96 -12.06
N THR A 282 26.77 -16.10 -12.11
CA THR A 282 28.09 -16.15 -12.72
C THR A 282 27.98 -15.80 -14.21
N ASN A 283 28.81 -14.89 -14.71
CA ASN A 283 28.73 -14.32 -16.06
C ASN A 283 27.39 -13.62 -16.36
N GLN A 284 26.79 -12.99 -15.34
CA GLN A 284 25.54 -12.25 -15.46
C GLN A 284 25.57 -11.23 -16.62
N ALA A 285 24.63 -11.37 -17.54
CA ALA A 285 24.36 -10.36 -18.55
C ALA A 285 23.76 -9.10 -17.89
N TYR A 286 24.17 -7.95 -18.37
CA TYR A 286 23.68 -6.64 -17.95
C TYR A 286 23.50 -5.73 -19.17
N CYS A 287 22.97 -4.54 -18.96
CA CYS A 287 22.80 -3.52 -19.98
C CYS A 287 23.59 -2.25 -19.65
N THR A 288 24.03 -1.51 -20.65
CA THR A 288 24.40 -0.11 -20.47
C THR A 288 23.23 0.78 -20.84
N VAL A 289 23.00 1.86 -20.10
CA VAL A 289 21.91 2.81 -20.34
C VAL A 289 22.49 4.16 -20.69
N SER A 290 22.01 4.77 -21.75
CA SER A 290 22.37 6.12 -22.19
C SER A 290 21.12 6.98 -22.27
N ALA A 291 21.13 8.16 -21.66
CA ALA A 291 20.06 9.12 -21.83
C ALA A 291 20.10 9.75 -23.22
N LEU A 292 18.93 10.03 -23.77
CA LEU A 292 18.71 10.75 -25.02
C LEU A 292 17.84 11.97 -24.73
N GLU A 293 18.17 13.10 -25.35
CA GLU A 293 17.27 14.26 -25.33
C GLU A 293 16.14 14.00 -26.33
N GLY A 294 14.91 13.83 -25.84
CA GLY A 294 13.69 13.67 -26.63
C GLY A 294 12.86 14.96 -26.71
N GLY A 295 13.48 16.13 -26.52
CA GLY A 295 12.79 17.42 -26.48
C GLY A 295 12.48 17.89 -25.05
N GLN A 296 11.80 19.03 -24.95
CA GLN A 296 11.41 19.66 -23.69
C GLN A 296 10.01 20.26 -23.81
N MET A 297 9.32 20.33 -22.68
CA MET A 297 8.05 21.04 -22.55
C MET A 297 8.09 22.01 -21.37
N THR A 298 7.57 23.21 -21.55
CA THR A 298 7.36 24.18 -20.48
C THR A 298 5.87 24.23 -20.17
N ALA A 299 5.49 23.95 -18.92
CA ALA A 299 4.10 23.95 -18.48
C ALA A 299 4.00 24.41 -17.03
N PRO A 300 2.82 24.87 -16.55
CA PRO A 300 2.64 25.25 -15.17
C PRO A 300 2.95 24.10 -14.19
N GLU A 301 3.80 24.37 -13.18
CA GLU A 301 4.20 23.36 -12.17
C GLU A 301 2.97 22.82 -11.41
N ASP A 302 1.95 23.67 -11.27
CA ASP A 302 0.68 23.35 -10.62
C ASP A 302 -0.16 22.32 -11.38
N LEU A 303 0.20 21.94 -12.61
CA LEU A 303 -0.41 20.80 -13.30
C LEU A 303 0.09 19.45 -12.77
N PHE A 304 1.26 19.42 -12.15
CA PHE A 304 1.94 18.17 -11.77
C PHE A 304 1.82 17.86 -10.27
N ILE A 305 1.90 18.89 -9.41
CA ILE A 305 2.02 18.71 -7.95
C ILE A 305 1.10 19.60 -7.11
N THR A 306 0.80 19.19 -5.87
CA THR A 306 -0.12 19.88 -4.95
C THR A 306 0.46 21.11 -4.25
N ASN A 307 1.77 21.15 -4.02
CA ASN A 307 2.50 22.24 -3.38
C ASN A 307 3.62 22.79 -4.30
N PRO A 308 3.25 23.40 -5.44
CA PRO A 308 4.22 24.07 -6.29
C PRO A 308 4.94 25.19 -5.53
N VAL A 309 6.16 25.51 -5.93
CA VAL A 309 6.95 26.56 -5.24
C VAL A 309 6.20 27.89 -5.32
N PRO A 310 6.10 28.68 -4.23
CA PRO A 310 5.42 29.97 -4.25
C PRO A 310 6.23 31.02 -5.05
N ASP A 311 6.05 30.98 -6.37
CA ASP A 311 6.45 31.94 -7.40
C ASP A 311 7.95 32.12 -7.74
N PHE A 312 8.33 31.70 -8.95
CA PHE A 312 9.32 32.40 -9.79
C PHE A 312 8.96 32.30 -11.30
N SER A 313 7.74 32.73 -11.67
CA SER A 313 7.17 32.83 -13.04
C SER A 313 6.55 31.57 -13.69
N LYS A 314 5.46 31.08 -13.07
CA LYS A 314 4.31 30.32 -13.60
C LYS A 314 4.51 28.99 -14.34
N SER A 315 5.69 28.64 -14.86
CA SER A 315 5.93 27.38 -15.57
C SER A 315 7.29 26.78 -15.27
N ILE A 316 7.37 25.46 -15.34
CA ILE A 316 8.60 24.66 -15.25
C ILE A 316 8.88 24.05 -16.63
N THR A 317 10.15 24.03 -17.04
CA THR A 317 10.59 23.35 -18.26
C THR A 317 11.08 21.96 -17.91
N LEU A 318 10.37 20.94 -18.34
CA LEU A 318 10.65 19.53 -18.11
C LEU A 318 11.26 18.90 -19.37
N PRO A 319 12.29 18.06 -19.25
CA PRO A 319 12.76 17.26 -20.37
C PRO A 319 11.76 16.17 -20.72
N SER A 320 11.74 15.70 -21.97
CA SER A 320 11.24 14.38 -22.33
C SER A 320 12.45 13.49 -22.58
N LEU A 321 12.82 12.68 -21.59
CA LEU A 321 13.97 11.78 -21.68
C LEU A 321 13.58 10.45 -22.32
N CYS A 322 14.44 9.97 -23.20
CA CYS A 322 14.38 8.60 -23.73
C CYS A 322 15.68 7.89 -23.37
N PHE A 323 15.69 6.56 -23.45
CA PHE A 323 16.85 5.78 -23.02
C PHE A 323 17.24 4.72 -24.05
N LEU A 324 18.49 4.80 -24.52
CA LEU A 324 19.12 3.73 -25.29
C LEU A 324 19.73 2.73 -24.32
N ILE A 325 19.29 1.48 -24.39
CA ILE A 325 19.71 0.38 -23.54
C ILE A 325 20.43 -0.64 -24.43
N GLN A 326 21.70 -0.93 -24.14
CA GLN A 326 22.50 -1.88 -24.92
C GLN A 326 22.82 -3.11 -24.10
N HIS A 327 22.45 -4.28 -24.60
CA HIS A 327 22.66 -5.54 -23.91
C HIS A 327 24.10 -6.05 -24.08
N SER A 328 24.74 -6.45 -22.98
CA SER A 328 26.17 -6.76 -22.93
C SER A 328 26.62 -7.99 -23.70
N THR A 329 25.75 -8.99 -23.91
CA THR A 329 26.14 -10.28 -24.51
C THR A 329 25.77 -10.42 -25.98
N ASN A 330 24.55 -10.01 -26.36
CA ASN A 330 24.06 -10.08 -27.74
C ASN A 330 24.16 -8.73 -28.49
N GLY A 331 24.48 -7.64 -27.80
CA GLY A 331 24.64 -6.32 -28.41
C GLY A 331 23.34 -5.63 -28.81
N HIS A 332 22.17 -6.19 -28.48
CA HIS A 332 20.89 -5.61 -28.86
C HIS A 332 20.75 -4.17 -28.35
N LYS A 333 20.24 -3.28 -29.21
CA LYS A 333 19.87 -1.90 -28.89
C LYS A 333 18.37 -1.83 -28.66
N PHE A 334 17.98 -1.60 -27.42
CA PHE A 334 16.61 -1.45 -26.96
C PHE A 334 16.37 0.01 -26.59
N LEU A 335 15.36 0.62 -27.20
CA LEU A 335 15.01 2.02 -26.97
C LEU A 335 13.76 2.07 -26.09
N PHE A 336 13.85 2.77 -24.96
CA PHE A 336 12.73 3.01 -24.06
C PHE A 336 12.26 4.46 -24.21
N ASP A 337 11.03 4.60 -24.71
CA ASP A 337 10.42 5.84 -25.22
C ASP A 337 11.16 6.49 -26.38
N LEU A 338 10.48 7.41 -27.07
CA LEU A 338 10.95 8.13 -28.25
C LEU A 338 10.81 9.66 -28.13
N GLY A 339 10.20 10.13 -27.05
CA GLY A 339 10.12 11.55 -26.72
C GLY A 339 9.11 12.30 -27.56
N ILE A 340 9.38 13.59 -27.77
CA ILE A 340 8.59 14.52 -28.56
C ILE A 340 9.03 14.48 -30.02
N ARG A 341 8.06 14.46 -30.94
CA ARG A 341 8.29 14.59 -32.38
C ARG A 341 8.84 15.95 -32.74
N ARG A 342 9.82 15.96 -33.63
CA ARG A 342 10.31 17.21 -34.23
C ARG A 342 9.34 17.79 -35.26
N ASP A 343 8.66 16.93 -36.01
CA ASP A 343 7.62 17.25 -36.98
C ASP A 343 6.24 17.33 -36.31
N MET A 344 6.09 18.27 -35.37
CA MET A 344 4.90 18.40 -34.51
C MET A 344 3.58 18.60 -35.27
N GLU A 345 3.64 19.04 -36.53
CA GLU A 345 2.50 19.10 -37.46
C GLU A 345 1.88 17.74 -37.80
N ASN A 346 2.59 16.63 -37.53
CA ASN A 346 2.11 15.27 -37.76
C ASN A 346 1.45 14.65 -36.52
N TYR A 347 1.38 15.36 -35.39
CA TYR A 347 0.55 14.93 -34.26
C TYR A 347 -0.96 15.01 -34.58
N PRO A 348 -1.82 14.30 -33.84
CA PRO A 348 -3.27 14.50 -33.91
C PRO A 348 -3.67 15.98 -33.73
N PRO A 349 -4.72 16.47 -34.40
CA PRO A 349 -5.14 17.87 -34.32
C PRO A 349 -5.41 18.37 -32.89
N ALA A 350 -5.88 17.50 -31.99
CA ALA A 350 -6.09 17.82 -30.58
C ALA A 350 -4.76 18.14 -29.86
N VAL A 351 -3.71 17.37 -30.13
CA VAL A 351 -2.35 17.61 -29.60
C VAL A 351 -1.76 18.88 -30.21
N GLN A 352 -1.90 19.08 -31.53
CA GLN A 352 -1.46 20.31 -32.19
C GLN A 352 -2.08 21.56 -31.58
N LYS A 353 -3.36 21.50 -31.20
CA LYS A 353 -4.04 22.60 -30.51
C LYS A 353 -3.39 22.91 -29.16
N THR A 354 -3.01 21.90 -28.40
CA THR A 354 -2.27 22.08 -27.14
C THR A 354 -0.89 22.68 -27.40
N ILE A 355 -0.10 22.07 -28.29
CA ILE A 355 1.28 22.48 -28.56
C ILE A 355 1.38 23.89 -29.18
N PHE A 356 0.54 24.21 -30.17
CA PHE A 356 0.67 25.45 -30.94
C PHE A 356 -0.26 26.59 -30.48
N LYS A 357 -1.32 26.29 -29.72
CA LYS A 357 -2.36 27.28 -29.40
C LYS A 357 -2.61 27.47 -27.90
N ALA A 358 -2.08 26.61 -27.02
CA ALA A 358 -2.19 26.83 -25.58
C ALA A 358 -1.08 27.79 -25.11
N PRO A 359 -1.40 28.99 -24.61
CA PRO A 359 -0.37 29.97 -24.21
C PRO A 359 0.44 29.56 -22.98
N SER A 360 -0.01 28.56 -22.23
CA SER A 360 0.66 28.04 -21.04
C SER A 360 1.62 26.88 -21.32
N VAL A 361 1.61 26.30 -22.54
CA VAL A 361 2.46 25.17 -22.91
C VAL A 361 3.40 25.61 -24.03
N LEU A 362 4.71 25.47 -23.80
CA LEU A 362 5.73 25.67 -24.85
C LEU A 362 6.44 24.34 -25.08
N VAL A 363 6.75 24.01 -26.33
CA VAL A 363 7.45 22.78 -26.68
C VAL A 363 8.69 23.12 -27.49
N ASP A 364 9.82 22.56 -27.09
CA ASP A 364 11.09 22.63 -27.81
C ASP A 364 11.51 21.22 -28.22
N ALA A 365 11.33 20.91 -29.51
CA ALA A 365 11.77 19.68 -30.14
C ALA A 365 12.97 19.92 -31.10
N SER A 366 13.78 20.95 -30.83
CA SER A 366 15.02 21.21 -31.59
C SER A 366 16.03 20.07 -31.48
N GLN A 367 15.97 19.33 -30.37
CA GLN A 367 16.61 18.03 -30.17
C GLN A 367 15.52 16.99 -29.97
N ASP A 368 15.63 15.87 -30.69
CA ASP A 368 14.73 14.73 -30.59
C ASP A 368 15.53 13.43 -30.39
N CYS A 369 14.82 12.32 -30.16
CA CYS A 369 15.45 11.03 -29.96
C CYS A 369 16.37 10.66 -31.14
N ILE A 370 15.98 10.98 -32.38
CA ILE A 370 16.72 10.63 -33.60
C ILE A 370 18.03 11.44 -33.70
N SER A 371 17.98 12.75 -33.47
CA SER A 371 19.16 13.61 -33.46
C SER A 371 20.09 13.25 -32.30
N SER A 372 19.53 12.84 -31.16
CA SER A 372 20.29 12.32 -30.03
C SER A 372 21.03 11.03 -30.39
N LEU A 373 20.36 10.04 -31.01
CA LEU A 373 21.01 8.79 -31.47
C LEU A 373 22.15 9.07 -32.47
N ALA A 374 21.95 10.04 -33.37
CA ALA A 374 22.94 10.41 -34.38
C ALA A 374 24.25 10.97 -33.79
N LYS A 375 24.24 11.51 -32.56
CA LYS A 375 25.47 11.99 -31.86
C LYS A 375 26.50 10.89 -31.63
N GLY A 376 26.08 9.63 -31.59
CA GLY A 376 26.96 8.45 -31.49
C GLY A 376 26.87 7.55 -32.71
N ASP A 377 26.64 8.12 -33.89
CA ASP A 377 26.58 7.41 -35.18
C ASP A 377 25.57 6.25 -35.21
N THR A 378 24.53 6.31 -34.36
CA THR A 378 23.46 5.30 -34.31
C THR A 378 22.23 5.80 -35.06
N LYS A 379 21.72 4.97 -35.96
CA LYS A 379 20.55 5.24 -36.80
C LYS A 379 19.33 4.50 -36.26
N PRO A 380 18.09 4.94 -36.58
CA PRO A 380 16.88 4.21 -36.23
C PRO A 380 16.89 2.74 -36.68
N ASP A 381 17.49 2.46 -37.84
CA ASP A 381 17.65 1.12 -38.40
C ASP A 381 18.61 0.20 -37.61
N ASP A 382 19.43 0.76 -36.72
CA ASP A 382 20.31 -0.01 -35.84
C ASP A 382 19.62 -0.43 -34.53
N ILE A 383 18.38 0.01 -34.30
CA ILE A 383 17.62 -0.30 -33.09
C ILE A 383 16.84 -1.61 -33.29
N ASP A 384 17.05 -2.57 -32.40
CA ASP A 384 16.40 -3.88 -32.44
C ASP A 384 14.98 -3.81 -31.87
N TYR A 385 14.81 -3.09 -30.76
CA TYR A 385 13.54 -2.99 -30.04
C TYR A 385 13.19 -1.54 -29.69
N VAL A 386 11.91 -1.19 -29.83
CA VAL A 386 11.35 0.08 -29.35
C VAL A 386 10.22 -0.25 -28.38
N CYS A 387 10.39 0.06 -27.10
CA CYS A 387 9.36 -0.07 -26.08
C CYS A 387 8.86 1.32 -25.71
N ILE A 388 7.60 1.59 -26.01
CA ILE A 388 6.97 2.85 -25.63
C ILE A 388 6.22 2.59 -24.31
N SER A 389 6.56 3.34 -23.27
CA SER A 389 5.99 3.24 -21.93
C SER A 389 4.48 3.37 -21.97
N HIS A 390 3.97 4.34 -22.73
CA HIS A 390 2.55 4.58 -22.98
C HIS A 390 2.35 5.54 -24.16
N ILE A 391 1.10 5.74 -24.59
CA ILE A 391 0.79 6.37 -25.88
C ILE A 391 0.59 7.90 -25.84
N HIS A 392 1.02 8.59 -24.77
CA HIS A 392 1.00 10.06 -24.81
C HIS A 392 2.05 10.60 -25.78
N TRP A 393 1.73 11.75 -26.36
CA TRP A 393 2.42 12.33 -27.51
C TRP A 393 3.90 12.59 -27.27
N ASP A 394 4.27 12.90 -26.03
CA ASP A 394 5.61 13.22 -25.56
C ASP A 394 6.48 11.99 -25.26
N HIS A 395 5.98 10.78 -25.50
CA HIS A 395 6.73 9.52 -25.39
C HIS A 395 6.86 8.78 -26.72
N THR A 396 6.04 9.11 -27.72
CA THR A 396 5.90 8.31 -28.95
C THR A 396 6.86 8.69 -30.06
N GLY A 397 7.42 9.90 -30.04
CA GLY A 397 8.32 10.43 -31.07
C GLY A 397 7.84 10.17 -32.50
N ASP A 398 8.76 10.18 -33.46
CA ASP A 398 8.45 9.70 -34.82
C ASP A 398 8.77 8.20 -34.89
N SER A 399 7.80 7.38 -34.48
CA SER A 399 7.96 5.92 -34.49
C SER A 399 8.14 5.34 -35.90
N SER A 400 7.75 6.07 -36.95
CA SER A 400 7.72 5.57 -38.32
C SER A 400 9.11 5.30 -38.91
N VAL A 401 10.14 5.99 -38.43
CA VAL A 401 11.53 5.83 -38.93
C VAL A 401 12.21 4.55 -38.43
N PHE A 402 11.67 3.90 -37.40
CA PHE A 402 12.19 2.64 -36.85
C PHE A 402 11.68 1.45 -37.67
N THR A 403 12.08 1.42 -38.94
CA THR A 403 11.52 0.50 -39.95
C THR A 403 11.89 -0.97 -39.72
N LYS A 404 12.94 -1.23 -38.94
CA LYS A 404 13.45 -2.58 -38.64
C LYS A 404 13.15 -3.06 -37.22
N SER A 405 12.89 -2.14 -36.29
CA SER A 405 12.75 -2.47 -34.86
C SER A 405 11.46 -3.20 -34.53
N THR A 406 11.51 -4.22 -33.67
CA THR A 406 10.30 -4.80 -33.08
C THR A 406 9.77 -3.87 -32.00
N PHE A 407 8.50 -3.46 -32.11
CA PHE A 407 7.86 -2.62 -31.12
C PHE A 407 7.32 -3.46 -29.96
N ILE A 408 7.41 -2.93 -28.75
CA ILE A 408 6.91 -3.55 -27.53
C ILE A 408 5.91 -2.60 -26.89
N ALA A 409 4.74 -3.13 -26.53
CA ALA A 409 3.68 -2.40 -25.84
C ALA A 409 2.98 -3.34 -24.86
N ASN A 410 2.32 -2.81 -23.84
CA ASN A 410 1.43 -3.61 -22.99
C ASN A 410 0.09 -3.85 -23.71
N GLU A 411 -0.44 -5.06 -23.65
CA GLU A 411 -1.74 -5.44 -24.24
C GLU A 411 -2.87 -4.52 -23.76
N ALA A 412 -2.81 -4.04 -22.51
CA ALA A 412 -3.81 -3.14 -21.94
C ALA A 412 -3.91 -1.77 -22.65
N CYS A 413 -2.96 -1.39 -23.51
CA CYS A 413 -3.06 -0.16 -24.31
C CYS A 413 -3.90 -0.35 -25.59
N ARG A 414 -4.14 -1.59 -26.04
CA ARG A 414 -4.83 -1.88 -27.31
C ARG A 414 -6.23 -1.25 -27.40
N PRO A 415 -7.07 -1.26 -26.35
CA PRO A 415 -8.36 -0.57 -26.40
C PRO A 415 -8.21 0.93 -26.67
N LEU A 416 -7.19 1.58 -26.12
CA LEU A 416 -6.93 3.01 -26.35
C LEU A 416 -6.53 3.28 -27.81
N LEU A 417 -5.67 2.43 -28.39
CA LEU A 417 -5.26 2.56 -29.80
C LEU A 417 -6.45 2.53 -30.75
N SER A 418 -7.47 1.70 -30.47
CA SER A 418 -8.70 1.65 -31.29
C SER A 418 -9.51 2.96 -31.26
N GLN A 419 -9.27 3.80 -30.25
CA GLN A 419 -9.89 5.11 -30.05
C GLN A 419 -8.94 6.27 -30.41
N GLY A 420 -7.86 6.02 -31.15
CA GLY A 420 -6.92 7.06 -31.60
C GLY A 420 -7.40 7.84 -32.83
N TYR A 421 -6.63 8.85 -33.20
CA TYR A 421 -6.78 9.57 -34.46
C TYR A 421 -6.30 8.72 -35.66
N PRO A 422 -6.96 8.76 -36.84
CA PRO A 422 -8.12 9.59 -37.19
C PRO A 422 -9.48 8.98 -36.86
N THR A 423 -9.55 7.77 -36.29
CA THR A 423 -10.83 7.10 -35.94
C THR A 423 -11.68 7.95 -35.00
N VAL A 424 -11.05 8.55 -33.98
CA VAL A 424 -11.66 9.53 -33.09
C VAL A 424 -11.01 10.90 -33.38
N PRO A 425 -11.73 11.88 -33.96
CA PRO A 425 -11.14 13.15 -34.40
C PRO A 425 -10.47 13.98 -33.29
N ASP A 426 -11.00 13.91 -32.06
CA ASP A 426 -10.51 14.66 -30.91
C ASP A 426 -9.51 13.87 -30.04
N ALA A 427 -9.08 12.68 -30.48
CA ALA A 427 -8.12 11.88 -29.72
C ALA A 427 -6.74 12.55 -29.67
N THR A 428 -6.05 12.38 -28.54
CA THR A 428 -4.72 12.94 -28.27
C THR A 428 -3.58 11.99 -28.63
N HIS A 429 -3.89 10.84 -29.23
CA HIS A 429 -2.93 9.82 -29.65
C HIS A 429 -3.34 9.27 -31.01
N SER A 430 -2.38 8.77 -31.78
CA SER A 430 -2.63 8.22 -33.12
C SER A 430 -2.90 6.72 -33.09
N THR A 431 -3.70 6.23 -34.02
CA THR A 431 -3.96 4.79 -34.24
C THR A 431 -2.74 4.04 -34.77
N ASP A 432 -1.80 4.75 -35.39
CA ASP A 432 -0.64 4.21 -36.10
C ASP A 432 0.69 4.36 -35.35
N ILE A 433 0.66 4.68 -34.04
CA ILE A 433 1.85 4.75 -33.18
C ILE A 433 2.70 3.47 -33.30
N TYR A 434 2.02 2.32 -33.37
CA TYR A 434 2.63 1.00 -33.43
C TYR A 434 2.44 0.33 -34.80
N PRO A 435 3.50 -0.19 -35.43
CA PRO A 435 3.38 -0.94 -36.68
C PRO A 435 2.72 -2.31 -36.44
N THR A 436 1.52 -2.52 -36.98
CA THR A 436 0.68 -3.71 -36.74
C THR A 436 1.40 -5.06 -36.88
N HIS A 437 2.30 -5.20 -37.85
CA HIS A 437 2.99 -6.47 -38.15
C HIS A 437 4.25 -6.73 -37.32
N ARG A 438 4.72 -5.72 -36.56
CA ARG A 438 6.02 -5.78 -35.86
C ARG A 438 5.91 -5.33 -34.41
N THR A 439 4.70 -5.32 -33.86
CA THR A 439 4.44 -5.00 -32.45
C THR A 439 4.11 -6.24 -31.67
N ARG A 440 4.87 -6.49 -30.61
CA ARG A 440 4.57 -7.48 -29.57
C ARG A 440 3.81 -6.77 -28.46
N TYR A 441 2.56 -7.16 -28.29
CA TYR A 441 1.78 -6.74 -27.14
C TYR A 441 1.98 -7.76 -26.02
N LEU A 442 2.34 -7.26 -24.84
CA LEU A 442 2.67 -8.07 -23.67
C LEU A 442 1.51 -8.05 -22.70
N ASP A 443 1.00 -9.23 -22.34
CA ASP A 443 0.16 -9.39 -21.16
C ASP A 443 1.08 -9.65 -19.96
N LEU A 444 1.09 -8.72 -19.02
CA LEU A 444 1.93 -8.79 -17.82
C LEU A 444 1.20 -9.40 -16.63
N THR A 445 -0.10 -9.70 -16.73
CA THR A 445 -0.96 -10.13 -15.60
C THR A 445 -0.41 -11.34 -14.85
N ASP A 446 0.18 -12.30 -15.59
CA ASP A 446 0.76 -13.53 -15.03
C ASP A 446 2.30 -13.46 -14.89
N SER A 447 2.90 -12.29 -15.14
CA SER A 447 4.35 -12.13 -15.00
C SER A 447 4.76 -12.22 -13.52
N PRO A 448 5.88 -12.89 -13.20
CA PRO A 448 6.38 -12.99 -11.83
C PRO A 448 6.68 -11.62 -11.21
N ALA A 449 6.68 -11.58 -9.87
CA ALA A 449 7.11 -10.40 -9.14
C ALA A 449 8.64 -10.23 -9.18
N ILE A 450 9.11 -8.97 -9.18
CA ILE A 450 10.52 -8.62 -8.98
C ILE A 450 10.65 -7.44 -8.02
N GLY A 451 11.43 -7.61 -6.96
CA GLY A 451 11.57 -6.59 -5.92
C GLY A 451 10.20 -6.16 -5.39
N PRO A 452 9.86 -4.85 -5.42
CA PRO A 452 8.56 -4.35 -4.97
C PRO A 452 7.44 -4.47 -6.02
N PHE A 453 7.74 -4.92 -7.24
CA PHE A 453 6.78 -4.93 -8.35
C PHE A 453 6.11 -6.28 -8.49
N PRO A 454 4.76 -6.37 -8.49
CA PRO A 454 4.03 -7.63 -8.52
C PRO A 454 4.12 -8.35 -9.86
N HIS A 455 4.33 -7.62 -10.96
CA HIS A 455 4.31 -8.15 -12.31
C HIS A 455 5.43 -7.55 -13.16
N ALA A 456 6.40 -8.38 -13.52
CA ALA A 456 7.51 -7.97 -14.38
C ALA A 456 7.99 -9.13 -15.27
N LEU A 457 8.02 -8.87 -16.57
CA LEU A 457 8.52 -9.82 -17.56
C LEU A 457 10.04 -9.67 -17.69
N ASP A 458 10.80 -10.72 -17.41
CA ASP A 458 12.21 -10.81 -17.83
C ASP A 458 12.26 -10.91 -19.36
N PHE A 459 12.59 -9.81 -20.02
CA PHE A 459 12.44 -9.67 -21.47
C PHE A 459 13.41 -10.57 -22.25
N TYR A 460 14.64 -10.73 -21.75
CA TYR A 460 15.65 -11.59 -22.35
C TYR A 460 15.69 -12.99 -21.72
N GLY A 461 15.10 -13.18 -20.54
CA GLY A 461 15.13 -14.44 -19.80
C GLY A 461 16.46 -14.70 -19.10
N ASP A 462 17.33 -13.69 -19.01
CA ASP A 462 18.66 -13.76 -18.40
C ASP A 462 18.83 -12.83 -17.20
N GLY A 463 17.77 -12.14 -16.79
CA GLY A 463 17.73 -11.24 -15.65
C GLY A 463 18.46 -9.91 -15.85
N SER A 464 18.70 -9.49 -17.10
CA SER A 464 19.34 -8.21 -17.43
C SER A 464 18.34 -7.05 -17.63
N LEU A 465 17.12 -7.33 -18.10
CA LEU A 465 16.10 -6.32 -18.40
C LEU A 465 14.71 -6.89 -18.13
N TYR A 466 13.95 -6.15 -17.32
CA TYR A 466 12.56 -6.46 -16.99
C TYR A 466 11.65 -5.34 -17.48
N ILE A 467 10.54 -5.73 -18.11
CA ILE A 467 9.42 -4.84 -18.42
C ILE A 467 8.42 -4.97 -17.28
N VAL A 468 8.20 -3.90 -16.54
CA VAL A 468 7.42 -3.85 -15.31
C VAL A 468 6.05 -3.25 -15.58
N ASP A 469 4.99 -3.91 -15.13
CA ASP A 469 3.64 -3.34 -15.16
C ASP A 469 3.55 -2.15 -14.20
N SER A 470 3.11 -0.99 -14.69
CA SER A 470 3.10 0.26 -13.92
C SER A 470 1.77 1.00 -14.03
N PRO A 471 0.68 0.44 -13.47
CA PRO A 471 -0.66 0.96 -13.61
C PRO A 471 -0.84 2.31 -12.92
N GLY A 472 -1.84 3.07 -13.38
CA GLY A 472 -2.28 4.32 -12.74
C GLY A 472 -2.30 5.51 -13.69
N HIS A 473 -1.19 5.76 -14.39
CA HIS A 473 -1.07 6.87 -15.35
C HIS A 473 -2.03 6.71 -16.53
N LEU A 474 -1.82 5.64 -17.30
CA LEU A 474 -2.64 5.28 -18.45
C LEU A 474 -2.74 3.74 -18.54
N PRO A 475 -3.86 3.18 -19.01
CA PRO A 475 -3.94 1.75 -19.29
C PRO A 475 -2.81 1.27 -20.21
N GLY A 476 -2.08 0.25 -19.76
CA GLY A 476 -0.92 -0.29 -20.46
C GLY A 476 0.38 0.50 -20.27
N HIS A 477 0.45 1.41 -19.31
CA HIS A 477 1.69 2.05 -18.91
C HIS A 477 2.70 1.01 -18.37
N VAL A 478 3.95 1.06 -18.85
CA VAL A 478 5.05 0.16 -18.43
C VAL A 478 6.31 0.92 -18.05
N ASN A 479 7.13 0.29 -17.22
CA ASN A 479 8.44 0.77 -16.82
C ASN A 479 9.52 -0.26 -17.19
N VAL A 480 10.78 0.15 -17.14
CA VAL A 480 11.92 -0.75 -17.38
C VAL A 480 12.82 -0.81 -16.16
N LEU A 481 13.08 -2.01 -15.66
CA LEU A 481 14.10 -2.28 -14.64
C LEU A 481 15.25 -3.03 -15.29
N THR A 482 16.45 -2.44 -15.33
CA THR A 482 17.60 -3.07 -16.00
C THR A 482 18.81 -3.15 -15.10
N ARG A 483 19.46 -4.32 -15.10
CA ARG A 483 20.73 -4.54 -14.43
C ARG A 483 21.82 -3.85 -15.25
N THR A 484 22.64 -3.03 -14.60
CA THR A 484 23.64 -2.19 -15.28
C THR A 484 25.10 -2.57 -15.03
N SER A 485 25.32 -3.61 -14.23
CA SER A 485 26.63 -4.19 -14.02
C SER A 485 26.55 -5.69 -13.76
N SER A 486 27.64 -6.41 -14.04
CA SER A 486 27.76 -7.84 -13.76
C SER A 486 27.80 -8.15 -12.26
N ASP A 487 28.08 -7.14 -11.41
CA ASP A 487 28.14 -7.26 -9.95
C ASP A 487 26.88 -6.72 -9.24
N GLY A 488 25.84 -6.32 -9.99
CA GLY A 488 24.47 -6.26 -9.48
C GLY A 488 23.89 -4.88 -9.20
N ALA A 489 24.35 -3.83 -9.88
CA ALA A 489 23.70 -2.54 -9.87
C ALA A 489 22.54 -2.46 -10.88
N TRP A 490 21.60 -1.54 -10.66
CA TRP A 490 20.37 -1.42 -11.43
C TRP A 490 19.98 0.02 -11.74
N ILE A 491 19.25 0.20 -12.83
CA ILE A 491 18.53 1.42 -13.15
C ILE A 491 17.06 1.07 -13.39
N TYR A 492 16.15 1.85 -12.80
CA TYR A 492 14.72 1.80 -13.02
C TYR A 492 14.26 3.06 -13.75
N LEU A 493 13.68 2.86 -14.93
CA LEU A 493 13.16 3.89 -15.80
C LEU A 493 11.63 3.92 -15.64
N ALA A 494 11.16 4.90 -14.87
CA ALA A 494 9.80 4.98 -14.36
C ALA A 494 8.82 5.73 -15.28
N ALA A 495 9.28 6.28 -16.40
CA ALA A 495 8.47 7.08 -17.33
C ALA A 495 7.57 8.08 -16.57
N ASP A 496 6.25 7.99 -16.77
CA ASP A 496 5.25 8.89 -16.19
C ASP A 496 4.55 8.31 -14.95
N SER A 497 5.16 7.30 -14.30
CA SER A 497 4.71 6.91 -12.96
C SER A 497 4.71 8.11 -12.00
N ALA A 498 5.60 9.09 -12.24
CA ALA A 498 5.49 10.43 -11.69
C ALA A 498 6.07 11.47 -12.67
N HIS A 499 5.45 12.64 -12.74
CA HIS A 499 5.88 13.75 -13.60
C HIS A 499 6.84 14.72 -12.91
N HIS A 500 7.05 14.55 -11.60
CA HIS A 500 7.90 15.43 -10.79
C HIS A 500 8.57 14.65 -9.66
N TRP A 501 9.87 14.87 -9.44
CA TRP A 501 10.65 14.11 -8.46
C TRP A 501 10.11 14.18 -7.03
N LYS A 502 9.57 15.34 -6.62
CA LYS A 502 8.91 15.52 -5.32
C LYS A 502 7.78 14.53 -5.05
N ILE A 503 7.13 14.01 -6.10
CA ILE A 503 6.13 12.94 -5.95
C ILE A 503 6.84 11.64 -5.54
N ILE A 504 7.96 11.30 -6.15
CA ILE A 504 8.77 10.14 -5.78
C ILE A 504 9.28 10.28 -4.33
N THR A 505 9.85 11.43 -3.95
CA THR A 505 10.42 11.62 -2.60
C THR A 505 9.36 11.76 -1.49
N GLY A 506 8.10 12.00 -1.84
CA GLY A 506 7.01 12.24 -0.88
C GLY A 506 6.97 13.68 -0.36
N GLU A 507 7.82 14.58 -0.88
CA GLU A 507 7.74 16.02 -0.62
C GLU A 507 6.49 16.67 -1.24
N SER A 508 5.85 15.98 -2.19
CA SER A 508 4.61 16.39 -2.83
C SER A 508 3.71 15.20 -3.17
N SER A 509 2.51 15.50 -3.66
CA SER A 509 1.51 14.53 -4.11
C SER A 509 1.03 14.85 -5.53
N ILE A 510 0.43 13.86 -6.18
CA ILE A 510 -0.22 14.01 -7.48
C ILE A 510 -1.27 15.13 -7.42
N LYS A 511 -1.20 16.07 -8.37
CA LYS A 511 -2.20 17.12 -8.51
C LYS A 511 -3.57 16.54 -8.89
N VAL A 512 -4.61 17.00 -8.19
CA VAL A 512 -6.01 16.86 -8.60
C VAL A 512 -6.64 18.25 -8.67
N GLY A 513 -7.34 18.50 -9.77
CA GLY A 513 -8.09 19.71 -10.03
C GLY A 513 -7.23 20.91 -10.40
N THR A 514 -7.70 21.67 -11.38
CA THR A 514 -7.21 23.00 -11.72
C THR A 514 -8.35 24.02 -11.56
N PRO A 515 -8.08 25.33 -11.55
CA PRO A 515 -9.13 26.35 -11.49
C PRO A 515 -10.21 26.23 -12.58
N TRP A 516 -9.89 25.60 -13.72
CA TRP A 516 -10.81 25.42 -14.86
C TRP A 516 -11.32 23.99 -15.04
N ASN A 517 -10.72 23.01 -14.36
CA ASN A 517 -11.15 21.62 -14.43
C ASN A 517 -10.97 20.95 -13.05
N PRO A 518 -12.01 20.89 -12.21
CA PRO A 518 -11.91 20.35 -10.86
C PRO A 518 -11.60 18.85 -10.82
N THR A 519 -11.82 18.13 -11.93
CA THR A 519 -11.56 16.69 -12.04
C THR A 519 -10.26 16.39 -12.81
N PHE A 520 -9.47 17.39 -13.17
CA PHE A 520 -8.19 17.19 -13.86
C PHE A 520 -7.24 16.33 -13.01
N CYS A 521 -6.66 15.30 -13.63
CA CYS A 521 -5.53 14.57 -13.12
C CYS A 521 -4.77 14.00 -14.33
N LEU A 522 -3.43 13.99 -14.26
CA LEU A 522 -2.61 13.35 -15.30
C LEU A 522 -2.68 11.82 -15.22
N HIS A 523 -3.09 11.27 -14.07
CA HIS A 523 -3.27 9.84 -13.86
C HIS A 523 -4.74 9.46 -13.97
N VAL A 524 -5.07 8.53 -14.87
CA VAL A 524 -6.44 8.00 -15.05
C VAL A 524 -6.94 7.32 -13.78
N ASP A 525 -6.07 6.60 -13.07
CA ASP A 525 -6.34 5.99 -11.77
C ASP A 525 -5.28 6.45 -10.76
N LYS A 526 -5.57 7.57 -10.09
CA LYS A 526 -4.70 8.17 -9.07
C LYS A 526 -4.32 7.17 -7.98
N LYS A 527 -5.26 6.35 -7.50
CA LYS A 527 -5.00 5.43 -6.40
C LYS A 527 -3.97 4.38 -6.80
N ARG A 528 -4.14 3.75 -7.97
CA ARG A 528 -3.17 2.78 -8.47
C ARG A 528 -1.82 3.42 -8.80
N ALA A 529 -1.82 4.67 -9.27
CA ALA A 529 -0.59 5.43 -9.46
C ALA A 529 0.17 5.63 -8.13
N GLU A 530 -0.52 6.03 -7.06
CA GLU A 530 0.07 6.20 -5.73
C GLU A 530 0.62 4.88 -5.17
N GLU A 531 -0.13 3.77 -5.31
CA GLU A 531 0.34 2.44 -4.93
C GLU A 531 1.62 2.03 -5.70
N HIS A 532 1.72 2.37 -6.98
CA HIS A 532 2.91 2.09 -7.78
C HIS A 532 4.09 3.01 -7.41
N ILE A 533 3.83 4.29 -7.13
CA ILE A 533 4.85 5.22 -6.61
C ILE A 533 5.41 4.71 -5.27
N ASP A 534 4.57 4.16 -4.40
CA ASP A 534 5.04 3.55 -3.15
C ASP A 534 5.99 2.38 -3.40
N ARG A 535 5.74 1.56 -4.42
CA ARG A 535 6.68 0.49 -4.84
C ARG A 535 8.01 1.08 -5.34
N ILE A 536 7.97 2.18 -6.08
CA ILE A 536 9.19 2.89 -6.51
C ILE A 536 9.98 3.41 -5.29
N ARG A 537 9.30 3.92 -4.26
CA ARG A 537 9.93 4.34 -3.00
C ARG A 537 10.57 3.16 -2.26
N GLU A 538 9.95 1.98 -2.27
CA GLU A 538 10.57 0.77 -1.74
C GLU A 538 11.81 0.36 -2.56
N LEU A 539 11.77 0.51 -3.88
CA LEU A 539 12.91 0.24 -4.76
C LEU A 539 14.12 1.14 -4.43
N LEU A 540 13.88 2.41 -4.11
CA LEU A 540 14.93 3.37 -3.73
C LEU A 540 15.70 2.99 -2.47
N LYS A 541 15.12 2.12 -1.62
CA LYS A 541 15.78 1.63 -0.41
C LYS A 541 16.80 0.53 -0.72
N ILE A 542 16.77 -0.05 -1.93
CA ILE A 542 17.69 -1.11 -2.34
C ILE A 542 19.05 -0.50 -2.71
N PRO A 543 20.16 -0.98 -2.13
CA PRO A 543 21.50 -0.51 -2.50
C PRO A 543 21.77 -0.69 -3.99
N ARG A 544 22.53 0.25 -4.57
CA ARG A 544 22.96 0.22 -5.98
C ARG A 544 21.82 0.21 -6.99
N VAL A 545 20.68 0.80 -6.64
CA VAL A 545 19.57 1.06 -7.58
C VAL A 545 19.42 2.56 -7.81
N ARG A 546 19.38 2.97 -9.07
CA ARG A 546 19.03 4.33 -9.49
C ARG A 546 17.61 4.32 -10.06
N VAL A 547 16.80 5.30 -9.68
CA VAL A 547 15.48 5.54 -10.27
C VAL A 547 15.53 6.81 -11.11
N MET A 548 14.86 6.82 -12.26
CA MET A 548 14.72 7.97 -13.14
C MET A 548 13.30 8.05 -13.69
N ILE A 549 12.70 9.24 -13.70
CA ILE A 549 11.42 9.54 -14.37
C ILE A 549 11.68 10.23 -15.71
N ALA A 550 10.71 10.23 -16.63
CA ALA A 550 10.86 10.83 -17.96
C ALA A 550 11.15 12.35 -17.89
N HIS A 551 10.56 13.01 -16.90
CA HIS A 551 10.59 14.45 -16.71
C HIS A 551 11.52 14.90 -15.57
N GLU A 552 12.62 14.17 -15.34
CA GLU A 552 13.54 14.46 -14.23
C GLU A 552 14.41 15.70 -14.49
N LEU A 553 13.90 16.86 -14.08
CA LEU A 553 14.57 18.15 -14.34
C LEU A 553 15.91 18.28 -13.62
N ALA A 554 15.99 17.93 -12.33
CA ALA A 554 17.20 18.19 -11.54
C ALA A 554 18.38 17.38 -12.07
N TRP A 555 18.16 16.09 -12.33
CA TRP A 555 19.17 15.22 -12.94
C TRP A 555 19.55 15.69 -14.35
N TYR A 556 18.56 16.08 -15.16
CA TYR A 556 18.81 16.57 -16.52
C TYR A 556 19.73 17.79 -16.54
N VAL A 557 19.44 18.81 -15.71
CA VAL A 557 20.27 20.03 -15.62
C VAL A 557 21.71 19.71 -15.21
N GLU A 558 21.88 18.78 -14.27
CA GLU A 558 23.21 18.37 -13.79
C GLU A 558 24.02 17.59 -14.85
N ASN A 559 23.35 16.80 -15.70
CA ASN A 559 24.02 15.82 -16.56
C ASN A 559 23.99 16.17 -18.06
N LYS A 560 23.17 17.13 -18.49
CA LYS A 560 23.04 17.51 -19.91
C LYS A 560 24.39 17.88 -20.51
N GLY A 561 24.70 17.29 -21.67
CA GLY A 561 25.97 17.49 -22.38
C GLY A 561 27.16 16.74 -21.77
N GLY A 562 26.95 16.03 -20.66
CA GLY A 562 27.95 15.18 -20.02
C GLY A 562 27.94 13.74 -20.53
N SER A 563 28.73 12.88 -19.87
CA SER A 563 28.93 11.49 -20.25
C SER A 563 27.73 10.57 -19.98
N ALA A 564 26.66 11.05 -19.35
CA ALA A 564 25.44 10.27 -19.14
C ALA A 564 24.57 10.17 -20.41
N PHE A 565 24.74 11.11 -21.35
CA PHE A 565 24.01 11.16 -22.62
C PHE A 565 24.79 10.44 -23.72
N TRP A 566 24.06 9.80 -24.65
CA TRP A 566 24.65 9.14 -25.82
C TRP A 566 25.56 10.11 -26.62
N PRO A 567 26.79 9.71 -27.04
CA PRO A 567 27.38 8.35 -27.03
C PRO A 567 27.94 7.83 -25.70
N GLY A 568 27.83 8.61 -24.63
CA GLY A 568 28.16 8.18 -23.27
C GLY A 568 27.10 7.25 -22.68
N LYS A 569 27.23 6.95 -21.39
CA LYS A 569 26.32 6.10 -20.61
C LYS A 569 26.21 6.59 -19.17
N ILE A 570 25.04 6.36 -18.57
CA ILE A 570 24.79 6.61 -17.15
C ILE A 570 25.68 5.68 -16.33
N PHE A 571 26.40 6.24 -15.36
CA PHE A 571 27.24 5.45 -14.47
C PHE A 571 26.40 4.55 -13.57
N SER A 572 26.76 3.27 -13.57
CA SER A 572 26.23 2.25 -12.66
C SER A 572 26.64 2.55 -11.22
N LEU A 573 25.79 2.22 -10.24
CA LEU A 573 25.98 2.53 -8.82
C LEU A 573 26.78 1.47 -8.05
#